data_AF-A0A1Q9RUQ0-F1
#
_entry.id   AF-A0A1Q9RUQ0-F1
#
_cell.length_a   1.000
_cell.length_b   1.000
_cell.length_c   1.000
_cell.angle_alpha   90.00
_cell.angle_beta   90.00
_cell.angle_gamma   90.00
#
_symmetry.space_group_name_H-M   'P 1'
#
loop_
_entity.id
_entity.type
_entity.pdbx_description
1 polymer ?
#
loop_
_entity_poly.entity_id
_entity_poly.type
_entity_poly.pdbx_seq_one_letter_code
_entity_poly.pdbx_strand_id
1 'polypeptide(L)'
;MAWDERAVADIATRLDGVPLAIELAAAKVRVMSVADIADRVADRFALLRGGLRGAPDRHQTLLAVMEWSHDLLGERERRAWRRLAVFHDGFTLAAAEAVVGPDAFDAVQALVDQSLLAVREAGAGVRFRMLETVREFGRRQLAEAGEDADALAAHRRWATAYADAARSGLHGRDQVRCVDMLREEETNLADALRGRWPRRTRAPWSCCSPRSPVCGRSGASTCGPTR
;
A
#
# COMPACT_ATOMS: atom_id res chain seq x y z
N MET A 1 -16.23 -27.77 -2.35
CA MET A 1 -15.57 -27.14 -1.19
C MET A 1 -16.64 -26.37 -0.45
N ALA A 2 -17.18 -26.92 0.63
CA ALA A 2 -18.21 -26.25 1.44
C ALA A 2 -17.48 -25.42 2.51
N TRP A 3 -17.66 -24.11 2.48
CA TRP A 3 -17.11 -23.20 3.50
C TRP A 3 -18.03 -23.23 4.71
N ASP A 4 -17.48 -23.10 5.92
CA ASP A 4 -18.30 -22.91 7.11
C ASP A 4 -18.94 -21.51 7.08
N GLU A 5 -20.23 -21.46 6.79
CA GLU A 5 -21.01 -20.21 6.71
C GLU A 5 -20.95 -19.40 8.01
N ARG A 6 -20.83 -20.07 9.17
CA ARG A 6 -20.69 -19.38 10.46
C ARG A 6 -19.35 -18.66 10.54
N ALA A 7 -18.27 -19.33 10.15
CA ALA A 7 -16.95 -18.72 10.13
C ALA A 7 -16.87 -17.53 9.15
N VAL A 8 -17.52 -17.62 7.98
CA VAL A 8 -17.62 -16.50 7.03
C VAL A 8 -18.39 -15.32 7.62
N ALA A 9 -19.54 -15.57 8.26
CA ALA A 9 -20.33 -14.53 8.91
C ALA A 9 -19.58 -13.87 10.08
N ASP A 10 -18.83 -14.65 10.86
CA ASP A 10 -18.00 -14.16 11.96
C ASP A 10 -16.88 -13.25 11.44
N ILE A 11 -16.21 -13.62 10.35
CA ILE A 11 -15.21 -12.76 9.69
C ILE A 11 -15.86 -11.45 9.23
N ALA A 12 -16.96 -11.50 8.49
CA ALA A 12 -17.62 -10.30 7.98
C ALA A 12 -18.06 -9.34 9.10
N THR A 13 -18.56 -9.90 10.20
CA THR A 13 -18.94 -9.14 11.40
C THR A 13 -17.73 -8.50 12.07
N ARG A 14 -16.64 -9.25 12.27
CA ARG A 14 -15.39 -8.72 12.87
C ARG A 14 -14.71 -7.68 11.99
N LEU A 15 -14.91 -7.76 10.67
CA LEU A 15 -14.43 -6.78 9.71
C LEU A 15 -15.35 -5.55 9.57
N ASP A 16 -16.31 -5.38 10.47
CA ASP A 16 -17.31 -4.30 10.50
C ASP A 16 -18.05 -4.09 9.17
N GLY A 17 -18.12 -5.13 8.33
CA GLY A 17 -18.67 -5.03 6.97
C GLY A 17 -17.86 -4.14 6.02
N VAL A 18 -16.62 -3.76 6.36
CA VAL A 18 -15.77 -2.90 5.51
C VAL A 18 -15.39 -3.66 4.24
N PRO A 19 -15.86 -3.26 3.04
CA PRO A 19 -15.71 -4.07 1.83
C PRO A 19 -14.25 -4.41 1.48
N LEU A 20 -13.36 -3.43 1.58
CA LEU A 20 -11.93 -3.64 1.31
C LEU A 20 -11.27 -4.57 2.34
N ALA A 21 -11.65 -4.48 3.61
CA ALA A 21 -11.11 -5.38 4.62
C ALA A 21 -11.54 -6.83 4.33
N ILE A 22 -12.79 -7.02 3.90
CA ILE A 22 -13.31 -8.31 3.46
C ILE A 22 -12.55 -8.81 2.22
N GLU A 23 -12.30 -7.95 1.23
CA GLU A 23 -11.52 -8.31 0.04
C GLU A 23 -10.11 -8.80 0.39
N LEU A 24 -9.38 -8.04 1.21
CA LEU A 24 -8.03 -8.39 1.66
C LEU A 24 -8.00 -9.66 2.51
N ALA A 25 -9.03 -9.90 3.33
CA ALA A 25 -9.17 -11.12 4.10
C ALA A 25 -9.52 -12.33 3.21
N ALA A 26 -10.42 -12.14 2.23
CA ALA A 26 -10.80 -13.16 1.28
C ALA A 26 -9.60 -13.61 0.43
N ALA A 27 -8.68 -12.71 0.08
CA ALA A 27 -7.45 -13.07 -0.62
C ALA A 27 -6.61 -14.12 0.14
N LYS A 28 -6.73 -14.19 1.48
CA LYS A 28 -5.95 -15.11 2.32
C LYS A 28 -6.39 -16.57 2.21
N VAL A 29 -7.59 -16.86 1.69
CA VAL A 29 -8.09 -18.25 1.57
C VAL A 29 -7.19 -19.13 0.69
N ARG A 30 -6.31 -18.53 -0.11
CA ARG A 30 -5.31 -19.22 -0.93
C ARG A 30 -4.19 -19.87 -0.11
N VAL A 31 -3.93 -19.36 1.09
CA VAL A 31 -2.78 -19.74 1.92
C VAL A 31 -3.17 -20.19 3.34
N MET A 32 -4.45 -20.12 3.71
CA MET A 32 -4.96 -20.52 5.02
C MET A 32 -6.46 -20.84 4.97
N SER A 33 -6.96 -21.60 5.95
CA SER A 33 -8.38 -21.93 6.04
C SER A 33 -9.21 -20.73 6.53
N VAL A 34 -10.52 -20.75 6.29
CA VAL A 34 -11.43 -19.70 6.79
C VAL A 34 -11.45 -19.66 8.32
N ALA A 35 -11.30 -20.80 9.00
CA ALA A 35 -11.17 -20.85 10.46
C ALA A 35 -9.91 -20.10 10.93
N ASP A 36 -8.76 -20.36 10.30
CA ASP A 36 -7.50 -19.67 10.63
C ASP A 36 -7.59 -18.15 10.39
N ILE A 37 -8.31 -17.74 9.34
CA ILE A 37 -8.58 -16.32 9.06
C ILE A 37 -9.40 -15.71 10.18
N ALA A 38 -10.49 -16.38 10.60
CA ALA A 38 -11.36 -15.89 11.68
C ALA A 38 -10.59 -15.67 12.98
N ASP A 39 -9.74 -16.63 13.37
CA ASP A 39 -8.94 -16.57 14.60
C ASP A 39 -7.91 -15.43 14.54
N ARG A 40 -7.15 -15.33 13.44
CA ARG A 40 -6.14 -14.26 13.27
C ARG A 40 -6.74 -12.87 13.24
N VAL A 41 -7.90 -12.73 12.60
CA VAL A 41 -8.70 -11.50 12.62
C VAL A 41 -9.01 -11.14 14.07
N ALA A 42 -9.57 -12.06 14.87
CA ALA A 42 -9.87 -11.81 16.28
C ALA A 42 -8.65 -11.35 17.08
N ASP A 43 -7.52 -12.02 16.93
CA ASP A 43 -6.28 -11.70 17.65
C ASP A 43 -5.80 -10.29 17.32
N ARG A 44 -5.80 -9.89 16.04
CA ARG A 44 -5.35 -8.55 15.64
C ARG A 44 -6.26 -7.46 16.19
N PHE A 45 -7.58 -7.69 16.20
CA PHE A 45 -8.54 -6.77 16.81
C PHE A 45 -8.40 -6.69 18.31
N ALA A 46 -8.10 -7.79 19.00
CA ALA A 46 -7.82 -7.78 20.43
C ALA A 46 -6.58 -6.91 20.74
N LEU A 47 -5.51 -7.02 19.93
CA LEU A 47 -4.31 -6.21 20.07
C LEU A 47 -4.56 -4.71 19.86
N LEU A 48 -5.34 -4.33 18.85
CA LEU A 48 -5.64 -2.93 18.55
C LEU A 48 -6.58 -2.28 19.57
N ARG A 49 -7.63 -3.02 20.01
CA ARG A 49 -8.55 -2.55 21.05
C ARG A 49 -7.86 -2.36 22.42
N GLY A 50 -6.80 -3.12 22.68
CA GLY A 50 -5.96 -2.94 23.87
C GLY A 50 -5.11 -1.66 23.86
N GLY A 51 -4.84 -1.07 22.69
CA GLY A 51 -3.88 0.04 22.53
C GLY A 51 -4.48 1.43 22.22
N LEU A 52 -5.67 1.52 21.61
CA LEU A 52 -6.18 2.78 21.04
C LEU A 52 -7.67 3.03 21.36
N ARG A 53 -7.95 3.63 22.52
CA ARG A 53 -9.25 4.27 22.78
C ARG A 53 -9.30 5.62 22.05
N GLY A 54 -9.70 5.65 20.77
CA GLY A 54 -9.91 6.96 20.13
C GLY A 54 -10.00 7.07 18.60
N ALA A 55 -10.03 5.99 17.81
CA ALA A 55 -10.32 6.08 16.37
C ALA A 55 -11.65 5.35 16.04
N PRO A 56 -12.42 5.78 15.02
CA PRO A 56 -13.64 5.08 14.61
C PRO A 56 -13.31 3.64 14.21
N ASP A 57 -14.02 2.65 14.79
CA ASP A 57 -13.72 1.21 14.70
C ASP A 57 -13.31 0.74 13.29
N ARG A 58 -14.02 1.20 12.25
CA ARG A 58 -13.77 0.81 10.84
C ARG A 58 -12.37 1.13 10.30
N HIS A 59 -11.74 2.22 10.73
CA HIS A 59 -10.37 2.55 10.28
C HIS A 59 -9.34 1.64 10.94
N GLN A 60 -9.54 1.28 12.22
CA GLN A 60 -8.69 0.31 12.90
C GLN A 60 -8.78 -1.05 12.23
N THR A 61 -9.99 -1.42 11.81
CA THR A 61 -10.26 -2.66 11.06
C THR A 61 -9.48 -2.76 9.77
N LEU A 62 -9.51 -1.71 8.96
CA LEU A 62 -8.75 -1.72 7.72
C LEU A 62 -7.24 -1.74 7.96
N LEU A 63 -6.74 -0.97 8.94
CA LEU A 63 -5.33 -0.97 9.32
C LEU A 63 -4.86 -2.35 9.79
N ALA A 64 -5.66 -3.01 10.64
CA ALA A 64 -5.38 -4.36 11.15
C ALA A 64 -5.11 -5.35 10.01
N VAL A 65 -5.99 -5.34 9.01
CA VAL A 65 -5.93 -6.26 7.87
C VAL A 65 -4.78 -5.89 6.92
N MET A 66 -4.47 -4.60 6.75
CA MET A 66 -3.31 -4.16 5.97
C MET A 66 -1.98 -4.53 6.65
N GLU A 67 -1.86 -4.36 7.96
CA GLU A 67 -0.71 -4.79 8.75
C GLU A 67 -0.51 -6.30 8.67
N TRP A 68 -1.60 -7.06 8.78
CA TRP A 68 -1.52 -8.51 8.61
C TRP A 68 -1.12 -8.91 7.18
N SER A 69 -1.65 -8.22 6.16
CA SER A 69 -1.25 -8.44 4.78
C SER A 69 0.24 -8.14 4.59
N HIS A 70 0.75 -7.08 5.22
CA HIS A 70 2.17 -6.78 5.25
C HIS A 70 2.99 -7.89 5.92
N ASP A 71 2.52 -8.42 7.06
CA ASP A 71 3.21 -9.46 7.82
C ASP A 71 3.32 -10.81 7.07
N LEU A 72 2.40 -11.08 6.15
CA LEU A 72 2.43 -12.29 5.30
C LEU A 72 3.37 -12.18 4.10
N LEU A 73 3.80 -10.97 3.75
CA LEU A 73 4.74 -10.74 2.66
C LEU A 73 6.17 -11.02 3.11
N GLY A 74 7.01 -11.53 2.21
CA GLY A 74 8.45 -11.53 2.39
C GLY A 74 9.04 -10.13 2.23
N GLU A 75 10.34 -9.97 2.53
CA GLU A 75 10.95 -8.64 2.49
C GLU A 75 10.97 -8.04 1.09
N ARG A 76 11.09 -8.88 0.04
CA ARG A 76 11.08 -8.43 -1.36
C ARG A 76 9.74 -7.78 -1.72
N GLU A 77 8.64 -8.44 -1.38
CA GLU A 77 7.30 -7.96 -1.68
C GLU A 77 6.93 -6.76 -0.80
N ARG A 78 7.35 -6.74 0.47
CA ARG A 78 7.18 -5.56 1.35
C ARG A 78 7.90 -4.35 0.77
N ARG A 79 9.15 -4.51 0.34
CA ARG A 79 9.92 -3.44 -0.32
C ARG A 79 9.26 -3.00 -1.62
N ALA A 80 8.77 -3.93 -2.43
CA ALA A 80 8.05 -3.60 -3.66
C ALA A 80 6.78 -2.79 -3.36
N TRP A 81 5.96 -3.19 -2.39
CA TRP A 81 4.77 -2.42 -1.97
C TRP A 81 5.15 -1.00 -1.56
N ARG A 82 6.14 -0.84 -0.65
CA ARG A 82 6.63 0.48 -0.21
C ARG A 82 7.02 1.36 -1.40
N ARG A 83 7.85 0.82 -2.30
CA ARG A 83 8.41 1.57 -3.44
C ARG A 83 7.37 1.86 -4.52
N LEU A 84 6.45 0.94 -4.81
CA LEU A 84 5.39 1.12 -5.80
C LEU A 84 4.30 2.09 -5.32
N ALA A 85 4.20 2.35 -4.01
CA ALA A 85 3.28 3.33 -3.46
C ALA A 85 3.58 4.78 -3.93
N VAL A 86 4.69 5.00 -4.63
CA VAL A 86 5.01 6.28 -5.29
C VAL A 86 4.16 6.60 -6.49
N PHE A 87 3.59 5.60 -7.15
CA PHE A 87 2.70 5.79 -8.28
C PHE A 87 1.29 6.11 -7.80
N HIS A 88 0.78 7.30 -8.14
CA HIS A 88 -0.58 7.70 -7.78
C HIS A 88 -1.63 7.07 -8.70
N ASP A 89 -1.34 6.97 -10.00
CA ASP A 89 -2.33 6.56 -11.01
C ASP A 89 -2.03 5.18 -11.62
N GLY A 90 -1.56 4.28 -10.76
CA GLY A 90 -1.08 2.96 -11.16
C GLY A 90 0.19 3.02 -12.02
N PHE A 91 0.57 1.87 -12.54
CA PHE A 91 1.83 1.69 -13.25
C PHE A 91 1.78 0.46 -14.17
N THR A 92 2.64 0.45 -15.18
CA THR A 92 2.91 -0.74 -15.99
C THR A 92 3.98 -1.61 -15.33
N LEU A 93 4.14 -2.86 -15.77
CA LEU A 93 5.21 -3.72 -15.27
C LEU A 93 6.60 -3.10 -15.51
N ALA A 94 6.83 -2.49 -16.68
CA ALA A 94 8.09 -1.81 -16.99
C ALA A 94 8.38 -0.64 -16.03
N ALA A 95 7.34 0.10 -15.61
CA ALA A 95 7.48 1.14 -14.59
C ALA A 95 7.79 0.56 -13.20
N ALA A 96 7.20 -0.59 -12.86
CA ALA A 96 7.51 -1.31 -11.63
C ALA A 96 8.97 -1.78 -11.61
N GLU A 97 9.47 -2.36 -12.70
CA GLU A 97 10.87 -2.80 -12.84
C GLU A 97 11.84 -1.64 -12.65
N ALA A 98 11.55 -0.48 -13.23
CA ALA A 98 12.40 0.70 -13.09
C ALA A 98 12.49 1.24 -11.65
N VAL A 99 11.44 1.03 -10.84
CA VAL A 99 11.38 1.53 -9.45
C VAL A 99 11.82 0.48 -8.43
N VAL A 100 11.44 -0.78 -8.62
CA VAL A 100 11.68 -1.88 -7.68
C VAL A 100 12.99 -2.61 -7.98
N GLY A 101 13.29 -2.85 -9.27
CA GLY A 101 14.42 -3.65 -9.73
C GLY A 101 14.00 -4.96 -10.43
N PRO A 102 14.96 -5.89 -10.66
CA PRO A 102 14.73 -7.09 -11.47
C PRO A 102 13.70 -8.08 -10.91
N ASP A 103 13.47 -8.08 -9.59
CA ASP A 103 12.47 -8.94 -8.94
C ASP A 103 11.05 -8.35 -8.95
N ALA A 104 10.80 -7.30 -9.74
CA ALA A 104 9.52 -6.59 -9.74
C ALA A 104 8.36 -7.47 -10.18
N PHE A 105 8.57 -8.39 -11.13
CA PHE A 105 7.53 -9.26 -11.65
C PHE A 105 6.95 -10.16 -10.55
N ASP A 106 7.80 -10.95 -9.90
CA ASP A 106 7.39 -11.87 -8.83
C ASP A 106 6.74 -11.10 -7.66
N ALA A 107 7.28 -9.94 -7.32
CA ALA A 107 6.72 -9.11 -6.27
C ALA A 107 5.34 -8.52 -6.65
N VAL A 108 5.16 -8.04 -7.88
CA VAL A 108 3.87 -7.54 -8.37
C VAL A 108 2.84 -8.67 -8.40
N GLN A 109 3.22 -9.86 -8.86
CA GLN A 109 2.36 -11.04 -8.83
C GLN A 109 1.89 -11.36 -7.41
N ALA A 110 2.81 -11.42 -6.44
CA ALA A 110 2.47 -11.65 -5.04
C ALA A 110 1.54 -10.56 -4.47
N LEU A 111 1.74 -9.29 -4.83
CA LEU A 111 0.86 -8.20 -4.39
C LEU A 111 -0.54 -8.29 -5.02
N VAL A 112 -0.66 -8.72 -6.27
CA VAL A 112 -1.95 -9.01 -6.91
C VAL A 112 -2.64 -10.18 -6.21
N ASP A 113 -1.91 -11.26 -5.91
CA ASP A 113 -2.45 -12.44 -5.23
C ASP A 113 -2.97 -12.13 -3.81
N GLN A 114 -2.42 -11.09 -3.17
CA GLN A 114 -2.85 -10.59 -1.86
C GLN A 114 -3.91 -9.47 -1.94
N SER A 115 -4.45 -9.18 -3.13
CA SER A 115 -5.40 -8.08 -3.41
C SER A 115 -4.87 -6.69 -3.01
N LEU A 116 -3.55 -6.50 -2.97
CA LEU A 116 -2.92 -5.20 -2.73
C LEU A 116 -2.78 -4.40 -4.04
N LEU A 117 -2.80 -5.08 -5.18
CA LEU A 117 -2.86 -4.49 -6.51
C LEU A 117 -4.05 -5.05 -7.29
N ALA A 118 -4.79 -4.16 -7.95
CA ALA A 118 -5.78 -4.51 -8.95
C ALA A 118 -5.14 -4.48 -10.33
N VAL A 119 -5.52 -5.45 -11.18
CA VAL A 119 -5.13 -5.51 -12.58
C VAL A 119 -6.22 -4.85 -13.43
N ARG A 120 -5.84 -3.92 -14.29
CA ARG A 120 -6.72 -3.25 -15.25
C ARG A 120 -6.16 -3.40 -16.65
N GLU A 121 -7.02 -3.75 -17.59
CA GLU A 121 -6.68 -3.64 -19.01
C GLU A 121 -6.73 -2.16 -19.40
N ALA A 122 -5.65 -1.67 -20.02
CA ALA A 122 -5.55 -0.35 -20.62
C ALA A 122 -5.20 -0.53 -22.10
N GLY A 123 -5.53 0.45 -22.94
CA GLY A 123 -5.46 0.31 -24.41
C GLY A 123 -4.16 -0.27 -24.97
N ALA A 124 -3.02 -0.03 -24.32
CA ALA A 124 -1.70 -0.52 -24.72
C ALA A 124 -1.13 -1.70 -23.88
N GLY A 125 -1.87 -2.22 -22.89
CA GLY A 125 -1.42 -3.34 -22.06
C GLY A 125 -2.03 -3.43 -20.66
N VAL A 126 -1.36 -4.17 -19.79
CA VAL A 126 -1.81 -4.38 -18.40
C VAL A 126 -1.29 -3.25 -17.51
N ARG A 127 -2.19 -2.68 -16.71
CA ARG A 127 -1.89 -1.65 -15.71
C ARG A 127 -2.26 -2.14 -14.32
N PHE A 128 -1.33 -1.98 -13.39
CA PHE A 128 -1.54 -2.31 -11.98
C PHE A 128 -1.93 -1.05 -11.23
N ARG A 129 -2.95 -1.14 -10.37
CA ARG A 129 -3.40 -0.03 -9.55
C ARG A 129 -3.50 -0.44 -8.09
N MET A 130 -2.90 0.37 -7.23
CA MET A 130 -3.07 0.25 -5.79
C MET A 130 -4.30 1.07 -5.38
N LEU A 131 -5.16 0.50 -4.54
CA LEU A 131 -6.24 1.27 -3.91
C LEU A 131 -5.63 2.36 -3.01
N GLU A 132 -6.28 3.52 -2.95
CA GLU A 132 -5.70 4.71 -2.29
C GLU A 132 -5.30 4.42 -0.84
N THR A 133 -6.14 3.73 -0.07
CA THR A 133 -5.85 3.36 1.33
C THR A 133 -4.65 2.40 1.46
N VAL A 134 -4.55 1.40 0.57
CA VAL A 134 -3.41 0.46 0.50
C VAL A 134 -2.13 1.21 0.11
N ARG A 135 -2.26 2.18 -0.79
CA ARG A 135 -1.16 3.07 -1.21
C ARG A 135 -0.70 3.92 -0.05
N GLU A 136 -1.60 4.61 0.65
CA GLU A 136 -1.28 5.40 1.83
C GLU A 136 -0.55 4.60 2.91
N PHE A 137 -0.98 3.36 3.15
CA PHE A 137 -0.26 2.45 4.03
C PHE A 137 1.16 2.17 3.52
N GLY A 138 1.31 1.80 2.25
CA GLY A 138 2.62 1.57 1.63
C GLY A 138 3.55 2.79 1.71
N ARG A 139 3.00 4.00 1.51
CA ARG A 139 3.73 5.27 1.65
C ARG A 139 4.21 5.51 3.09
N ARG A 140 3.38 5.18 4.08
CA ARG A 140 3.77 5.27 5.49
C ARG A 140 4.92 4.31 5.79
N GLN A 141 4.81 3.07 5.32
CA GLN A 141 5.87 2.06 5.49
C GLN A 141 7.17 2.47 4.77
N LEU A 142 7.08 3.10 3.58
CA LEU A 142 8.24 3.63 2.84
C LEU A 142 9.00 4.67 3.67
N ALA A 143 8.26 5.58 4.31
CA ALA A 143 8.84 6.61 5.16
C ALA A 143 9.43 6.05 6.46
N GLU A 144 8.76 5.08 7.08
CA GLU A 144 9.28 4.38 8.27
C GLU A 144 10.55 3.59 7.97
N ALA A 145 10.69 3.05 6.75
CA ALA A 145 11.90 2.38 6.29
C ALA A 145 13.03 3.35 5.87
N GLY A 146 12.75 4.66 5.77
CA GLY A 146 13.73 5.66 5.31
C GLY A 146 14.09 5.57 3.83
N GLU A 147 13.26 4.89 3.02
CA GLU A 147 13.53 4.58 1.61
C GLU A 147 12.94 5.63 0.64
N ASP A 148 12.28 6.68 1.15
CA ASP A 148 11.54 7.66 0.35
C ASP A 148 12.40 8.31 -0.73
N ALA A 149 13.60 8.77 -0.36
CA ALA A 149 14.48 9.51 -1.27
C ALA A 149 14.90 8.65 -2.47
N ASP A 150 15.25 7.39 -2.21
CA ASP A 150 15.69 6.45 -3.23
C ASP A 150 14.53 5.98 -4.13
N ALA A 151 13.34 5.80 -3.55
CA ALA A 151 12.15 5.45 -4.32
C ALA A 151 11.74 6.61 -5.24
N LEU A 152 11.71 7.85 -4.72
CA LEU A 152 11.40 9.04 -5.52
C LEU A 152 12.46 9.30 -6.60
N ALA A 153 13.74 9.07 -6.31
CA ALA A 153 14.80 9.18 -7.30
C ALA A 153 14.64 8.16 -8.43
N ALA A 154 14.27 6.91 -8.11
CA ALA A 154 13.98 5.90 -9.12
C ALA A 154 12.75 6.26 -9.96
N HIS A 155 11.67 6.72 -9.31
CA HIS A 155 10.47 7.19 -10.00
C HIS A 155 10.78 8.36 -10.96
N ARG A 156 11.59 9.33 -10.55
CA ARG A 156 12.02 10.42 -11.43
C ARG A 156 12.84 9.95 -12.60
N ARG A 157 13.80 9.02 -12.40
CA ARG A 157 14.59 8.45 -13.51
C ARG A 157 13.70 7.76 -14.53
N TRP A 158 12.73 6.97 -14.05
CA TRP A 158 11.71 6.36 -14.91
C TRP A 158 10.91 7.42 -15.68
N ALA A 159 10.36 8.43 -14.98
CA ALA A 159 9.54 9.47 -15.59
C ALA A 159 10.31 10.26 -16.66
N THR A 160 11.58 10.59 -16.41
CA THR A 160 12.45 11.24 -17.40
C THR A 160 12.68 10.34 -18.61
N ALA A 161 13.04 9.08 -18.40
CA ALA A 161 13.24 8.14 -19.50
C ALA A 161 11.97 7.93 -20.34
N TYR A 162 10.80 7.86 -19.69
CA TYR A 162 9.50 7.75 -20.34
C TYR A 162 9.20 8.97 -21.22
N ALA A 163 9.39 10.18 -20.68
CA ALA A 163 9.20 11.42 -21.42
C ALA A 163 10.19 11.57 -22.58
N ASP A 164 11.45 11.19 -22.39
CA ASP A 164 12.47 11.25 -23.43
C ASP A 164 12.21 10.26 -24.57
N ALA A 165 11.68 9.07 -24.27
CA ALA A 165 11.28 8.11 -25.29
C ALA A 165 10.14 8.64 -26.19
N ALA A 166 9.25 9.48 -25.66
CA ALA A 166 8.21 10.13 -26.45
C ALA A 166 8.72 11.33 -27.26
N ARG A 167 9.79 11.99 -26.80
CA ARG A 167 10.29 13.28 -27.32
C ARG A 167 10.51 13.29 -28.83
N SER A 168 11.15 12.26 -29.38
CA SER A 168 11.51 12.22 -30.81
C SER A 168 10.31 12.14 -31.75
N GLY A 169 9.17 11.62 -31.28
CA GLY A 169 7.95 11.51 -32.07
C GLY A 169 7.00 12.70 -31.96
N LEU A 170 7.25 13.66 -31.06
CA LEU A 170 6.36 14.81 -30.82
C LEU A 170 6.27 15.79 -31.99
N HIS A 171 7.28 15.82 -32.86
CA HIS A 171 7.33 16.72 -34.03
C HIS A 171 7.45 15.91 -35.33
N GLY A 172 6.53 14.95 -35.51
CA GLY A 172 6.53 14.07 -36.67
C GLY A 172 5.23 13.29 -36.83
N ARG A 173 5.26 12.26 -37.70
CA ARG A 173 4.09 11.42 -38.02
C ARG A 173 3.54 10.64 -36.80
N ASP A 174 4.37 10.43 -35.79
CA ASP A 174 4.03 9.72 -34.56
C ASP A 174 3.44 10.62 -33.46
N GLN A 175 3.22 11.91 -33.74
CA GLN A 175 2.85 12.89 -32.71
C GLN A 175 1.64 12.46 -31.88
N VAL A 176 0.57 11.98 -32.53
CA VAL A 176 -0.65 11.54 -31.82
C VAL A 176 -0.34 10.40 -30.85
N ARG A 177 0.38 9.37 -31.33
CA ARG A 177 0.81 8.23 -30.50
C ARG A 177 1.67 8.68 -29.32
N CYS A 178 2.63 9.57 -29.54
CA CYS A 178 3.51 10.09 -28.48
C CYS A 178 2.74 10.93 -27.46
N VAL A 179 1.78 11.75 -27.90
CA VAL A 179 0.91 12.51 -27.00
C VAL A 179 0.02 11.59 -26.19
N ASP A 180 -0.55 10.55 -26.79
CA ASP A 180 -1.41 9.60 -26.08
C ASP A 180 -0.61 8.78 -25.05
N MET A 181 0.61 8.32 -25.39
CA MET A 181 1.52 7.71 -24.43
C MET A 181 1.83 8.64 -23.24
N LEU A 182 2.06 9.94 -23.47
CA LEU A 182 2.32 10.90 -22.40
C LEU A 182 1.07 11.17 -21.55
N ARG A 183 -0.12 11.21 -22.16
CA ARG A 183 -1.40 11.36 -21.46
C ARG A 183 -1.68 10.19 -20.53
N GLU A 184 -1.36 8.97 -20.95
CA GLU A 184 -1.53 7.78 -20.10
C GLU A 184 -0.74 7.85 -18.79
N GLU A 185 0.37 8.59 -18.76
CA GLU A 185 1.20 8.77 -17.56
C GLU A 185 1.15 10.19 -16.99
N GLU A 186 0.19 11.03 -17.43
CA GLU A 186 0.15 12.46 -17.08
C GLU A 186 0.27 12.69 -15.57
N THR A 187 -0.51 11.93 -14.78
CA THR A 187 -0.50 12.05 -13.31
C THR A 187 0.86 11.68 -12.72
N ASN A 188 1.45 10.56 -13.15
CA ASN A 188 2.74 10.09 -12.63
C ASN A 188 3.89 11.04 -13.04
N LEU A 189 3.85 11.57 -14.27
CA LEU A 189 4.81 12.57 -14.75
C LEU A 189 4.68 13.89 -13.98
N ALA A 190 3.45 14.36 -13.73
CA ALA A 190 3.20 15.54 -12.93
C ALA A 190 3.71 15.38 -11.49
N ASP A 191 3.52 14.21 -10.87
CA ASP A 191 4.02 13.90 -9.53
C ASP A 191 5.55 13.89 -9.46
N ALA A 192 6.20 13.30 -10.47
CA ALA A 192 7.66 13.31 -10.58
C ALA A 192 8.23 14.74 -10.68
N LEU A 193 7.58 15.61 -11.48
CA LEU A 193 7.97 17.00 -11.68
C LEU A 193 7.79 17.87 -10.44
N ARG A 194 6.65 17.74 -9.74
CA ARG A 194 6.37 18.55 -8.55
C ARG A 194 7.39 18.26 -7.44
N GLY A 195 8.04 17.10 -7.47
CA GLY A 195 8.88 16.60 -6.38
C GLY A 195 8.12 16.52 -5.04
N ARG A 196 6.79 16.66 -5.10
CA ARG A 196 5.91 16.94 -3.99
C ARG A 196 5.20 15.64 -3.69
N TRP A 197 5.86 14.80 -2.91
CA TRP A 197 5.12 13.94 -2.00
C TRP A 197 4.27 14.86 -1.11
N PRO A 198 2.99 14.57 -0.85
CA PRO A 198 2.29 15.23 0.24
C PRO A 198 3.14 15.08 1.50
N ARG A 199 3.80 16.17 1.91
CA ARG A 199 4.57 16.20 3.14
C ARG A 199 3.61 15.97 4.27
N ARG A 200 3.73 14.80 4.91
CA ARG A 200 3.39 14.51 6.30
C ARG A 200 2.28 15.43 6.82
N THR A 201 1.03 15.16 6.43
CA THR A 201 -0.03 15.38 7.42
C THR A 201 0.40 14.54 8.61
N ARG A 202 0.61 15.19 9.77
CA ARG A 202 0.62 14.44 11.03
C ARG A 202 -0.65 13.61 10.99
N ALA A 203 -0.51 12.30 10.79
CA ALA A 203 -1.60 11.40 11.11
C ALA A 203 -1.96 11.69 12.58
N PRO A 204 -3.25 11.82 12.94
CA PRO A 204 -3.66 12.00 14.33
C PRO A 204 -3.24 10.84 15.26
N TRP A 205 -2.54 9.82 14.74
CA TRP A 205 -2.24 8.56 15.41
C TRP A 205 -0.73 8.33 15.60
N SER A 206 0.04 9.39 15.83
CA SER A 206 1.39 9.22 16.38
C SER A 206 1.28 8.94 17.87
N CYS A 207 1.04 7.68 18.25
CA CYS A 207 1.45 7.12 19.53
C CYS A 207 1.49 5.59 19.44
N CYS A 208 2.65 5.04 19.80
CA CYS A 208 2.89 3.68 20.26
C CYS A 208 2.98 2.55 19.20
N SER A 209 4.18 2.41 18.60
CA SER A 209 4.69 1.08 18.24
C SER A 209 5.20 0.39 19.52
N PRO A 210 4.74 -0.84 19.86
CA PRO A 210 5.27 -1.59 21.01
C PRO A 210 6.62 -2.28 20.73
N ARG A 211 7.31 -1.98 19.61
CA ARG A 211 8.60 -2.58 19.23
C ARG A 211 9.74 -1.57 19.09
N SER A 212 9.84 -0.60 19.99
CA SER A 212 11.06 0.20 20.16
C SER A 212 11.74 -0.17 21.49
N PRO A 213 13.01 -0.62 21.51
CA PRO A 213 13.72 -0.98 22.74
C PRO A 213 14.13 0.23 23.61
N VAL A 214 13.65 1.44 23.32
CA VAL A 214 14.23 2.70 23.84
C VAL A 214 13.48 3.29 25.04
N CYS A 215 12.32 2.78 25.45
CA CYS A 215 11.65 3.28 26.66
C CYS A 215 11.75 2.30 27.83
N GLY A 216 12.98 2.10 28.28
CA GLY A 216 13.28 1.53 29.59
C GLY A 216 13.73 2.62 30.56
N ARG A 217 12.98 2.76 31.67
CA ARG A 217 13.34 3.41 32.96
C ARG A 217 13.27 4.94 33.04
N SER A 218 12.17 5.41 33.63
CA SER A 218 12.10 6.40 34.73
C SER A 218 10.64 6.86 34.79
N GLY A 219 9.85 6.47 35.78
CA GLY A 219 9.87 7.11 37.10
C GLY A 219 8.63 8.02 37.18
N ALA A 220 7.75 7.74 38.14
CA ALA A 220 6.45 8.36 38.29
C ALA A 220 6.51 9.89 38.47
N SER A 221 5.60 10.63 37.83
CA SER A 221 5.04 11.86 38.41
C SER A 221 3.80 12.32 37.63
N THR A 222 2.73 12.47 38.40
CA THR A 222 1.42 13.07 38.11
C THR A 222 1.49 14.45 37.46
N CYS A 223 0.67 14.70 36.42
CA CYS A 223 0.23 16.05 36.06
C CYS A 223 -1.25 16.03 35.64
N GLY A 224 -2.10 16.61 36.49
CA GLY A 224 -3.50 16.96 36.17
C GLY A 224 -3.60 18.26 35.35
N PRO A 225 -4.80 18.64 34.92
CA PRO A 225 -4.98 19.67 33.90
C PRO A 225 -4.89 21.07 34.49
N THR A 226 -4.24 21.99 33.77
CA THR A 226 -4.37 23.44 33.99
C THR A 226 -5.12 24.06 32.80
N ARG A 227 -5.89 25.10 33.12
CA ARG A 227 -6.90 25.80 32.29
C ARG A 227 -6.38 26.31 30.95
#